data_AF-A0A849IMM4-F1
#
_entry.id   AF-A0A849IMM4-F1
#
_cell.length_a   1.000
_cell.length_b   1.000
_cell.length_c   1.000
_cell.angle_alpha   90.00
_cell.angle_beta   90.00
_cell.angle_gamma   90.00
#
_symmetry.space_group_name_H-M   'P 1'
#
loop_
_entity.id
_entity.type
_entity.pdbx_description
1 polymer ?
#
loop_
_entity_poly.entity_id
_entity_poly.type
_entity_poly.pdbx_seq_one_letter_code
_entity_poly.pdbx_strand_id
1 'polypeptide(L)' 'MKYIVAFFRFWYDFLIGDTPELFLGAILVLLVAFALAKSGEAPVILPALVIVILVLSVGFAVARSLTDKQGS' A
#
# COMPACT_ATOMS: atom_id res chain seq x y z
N MET A 1 -6.93 -27.43 14.01
CA MET A 1 -6.24 -27.54 12.71
C MET A 1 -6.87 -26.69 11.60
N LYS A 2 -8.21 -26.58 11.51
CA LYS A 2 -8.91 -25.74 10.50
C LYS A 2 -8.34 -24.31 10.35
N TYR A 3 -8.05 -23.64 11.47
CA TYR A 3 -7.57 -22.26 11.47
C TYR A 3 -6.14 -22.10 10.92
N ILE A 4 -5.28 -23.08 11.18
CA ILE A 4 -3.89 -23.09 10.68
C ILE A 4 -3.90 -23.27 9.17
N VAL A 5 -4.72 -24.19 8.67
CA VAL A 5 -4.88 -24.43 7.22
C VAL A 5 -5.46 -23.19 6.53
N ALA A 6 -6.47 -22.55 7.12
CA ALA A 6 -7.05 -21.33 6.58
C ALA A 6 -6.04 -20.16 6.55
N PHE A 7 -5.22 -20.03 7.60
CA PHE A 7 -4.15 -19.03 7.64
C PHE A 7 -3.14 -19.24 6.50
N PHE A 8 -2.61 -20.46 6.35
CA PHE A 8 -1.65 -20.73 5.28
C PHE A 8 -2.26 -20.66 3.89
N ARG A 9 -3.54 -21.01 3.72
CA ARG A 9 -4.23 -20.85 2.44
C ARG A 9 -4.44 -19.38 2.08
N PHE A 10 -4.80 -18.53 3.05
CA PHE A 10 -4.83 -17.09 2.85
C PHE A 10 -3.47 -16.55 2.40
N TRP A 11 -2.38 -16.96 3.06
CA TRP A 11 -1.04 -16.56 2.63
C TRP A 11 -0.72 -17.08 1.23
N TYR A 12 -1.02 -18.34 0.91
CA TYR A 12 -0.80 -18.90 -0.42
C TYR A 12 -1.58 -18.14 -1.49
N ASP A 13 -2.86 -17.86 -1.26
CA ASP A 13 -3.72 -17.11 -2.18
C ASP A 13 -3.24 -15.67 -2.33
N PHE A 14 -2.74 -15.05 -1.25
CA PHE A 14 -2.15 -13.71 -1.25
C PHE A 14 -0.77 -13.65 -1.97
N LEU A 15 0.05 -14.70 -1.83
CA LEU A 15 1.39 -14.80 -2.42
C LEU A 15 1.36 -15.19 -3.91
N ILE A 16 0.42 -16.05 -4.31
CA ILE A 16 0.46 -16.76 -5.60
C ILE A 16 -0.82 -16.55 -6.42
N GLY A 17 -1.96 -16.32 -5.77
CA GLY A 17 -3.28 -16.50 -6.38
C GLY A 17 -4.00 -15.26 -6.89
N ASP A 18 -4.02 -14.16 -6.12
CA ASP A 18 -5.11 -13.17 -6.28
C ASP A 18 -4.66 -11.76 -6.73
N THR A 19 -3.43 -11.31 -6.42
CA THR A 19 -2.85 -10.03 -6.93
C THR A 19 -1.37 -9.87 -6.50
N PRO A 20 -0.37 -10.18 -7.36
CA PRO A 20 1.04 -10.02 -7.01
C PRO A 20 1.41 -8.58 -6.64
N GLU A 21 0.63 -7.58 -7.06
CA GLU A 21 0.77 -6.17 -6.68
C GLU A 21 0.62 -5.96 -5.16
N LEU A 22 -0.30 -6.69 -4.49
CA LEU A 22 -0.47 -6.58 -3.04
C LEU A 22 0.70 -7.20 -2.28
N PHE A 23 1.23 -8.32 -2.78
CA PHE A 23 2.42 -8.95 -2.21
C PHE A 23 3.64 -8.02 -2.31
N LEU A 24 3.87 -7.45 -3.49
CA LEU A 24 4.92 -6.45 -3.72
C LEU A 24 4.74 -5.21 -2.85
N GLY A 25 3.49 -4.73 -2.70
CA GLY A 25 3.16 -3.63 -1.80
C GLY A 25 3.52 -3.94 -0.35
N ALA A 26 3.18 -5.13 0.15
CA ALA A 26 3.51 -5.55 1.51
C ALA A 26 5.03 -5.63 1.75
N ILE A 27 5.79 -6.21 0.81
CA ILE A 27 7.26 -6.23 0.86
C ILE A 27 7.80 -4.80 0.91
N LEU A 28 7.31 -3.92 0.04
CA LEU A 28 7.79 -2.55 -0.07
C LEU A 28 7.54 -1.76 1.23
N VAL A 29 6.38 -1.93 1.85
CA VAL A 29 6.08 -1.36 3.17
C VAL A 29 7.05 -1.85 4.24
N LEU A 30 7.32 -3.15 4.28
CA LEU A 30 8.27 -3.73 5.24
C LEU A 30 9.70 -3.22 5.04
N LEU A 31 10.14 -3.08 3.79
CA LEU A 31 11.46 -2.53 3.46
C LEU A 31 11.59 -1.06 3.86
N VAL A 32 10.56 -0.25 3.60
CA VAL A 32 10.52 1.16 4.04
C VAL A 32 10.56 1.26 5.57
N ALA A 33 9.76 0.44 6.26
CA ALA A 33 9.76 0.40 7.72
C ALA A 33 11.13 -0.02 8.30
N PHE A 34 11.76 -1.04 7.70
CA PHE A 34 13.10 -1.49 8.09
C PHE A 34 14.16 -0.39 7.86
N ALA A 35 14.13 0.27 6.70
CA ALA A 35 15.05 1.35 6.38
C ALA A 35 14.89 2.54 7.35
N LEU A 36 13.64 2.89 7.69
CA LEU A 36 13.31 3.92 8.67
C LEU A 36 13.82 3.59 10.08
N ALA A 37 13.62 2.35 10.51
CA ALA A 37 14.09 1.88 11.81
C ALA A 37 15.62 1.92 11.91
N LYS A 38 16.32 1.69 10.79
CA LYS A 38 17.79 1.70 10.74
C LYS A 38 18.39 3.10 10.63
N SER A 39 17.72 4.02 9.93
CA SER A 39 18.26 5.37 9.69
C SER A 39 18.05 6.33 10.86
N GLY A 40 17.02 6.11 11.70
CA GLY A 40 16.62 7.05 12.75
C GLY A 40 15.91 8.31 12.23
N GLU A 41 15.75 8.44 10.91
CA GLU A 41 15.16 9.59 10.21
C GLU A 41 13.63 9.51 10.11
N ALA A 42 13.01 8.58 10.85
CA ALA A 42 11.56 8.42 10.91
C ALA A 42 10.78 9.72 11.17
N PRO A 43 11.23 10.66 12.02
CA PRO A 43 10.52 11.92 12.28
C PRO A 43 10.36 12.82 11.05
N VAL A 44 11.24 12.71 10.05
CA VAL A 44 11.19 13.53 8.82
C VAL A 44 10.52 12.79 7.69
N ILE A 45 10.84 11.50 7.54
CA ILE A 45 10.37 10.70 6.41
C ILE A 45 8.89 10.37 6.55
N LEU A 46 8.39 10.03 7.76
CA LEU A 46 6.97 9.69 7.93
C LEU A 46 6.03 10.84 7.57
N PRO A 47 6.24 12.09 8.06
CA PRO A 47 5.42 13.23 7.62
C PRO A 47 5.50 13.49 6.12
N ALA A 48 6.69 13.41 5.52
CA ALA A 48 6.87 13.60 4.08
C ALA A 48 6.08 12.56 3.27
N LEU A 49 6.12 11.30 3.70
CA LEU A 49 5.42 10.19 3.06
C LEU A 49 3.89 10.37 3.16
N VAL A 50 3.39 10.84 4.30
CA VAL A 50 1.98 11.21 4.49
C VAL A 50 1.56 12.33 3.53
N ILE A 51 2.37 13.38 3.41
CA ILE A 51 2.09 14.50 2.50
C ILE A 51 2.02 14.00 1.04
N VAL A 52 2.99 13.19 0.62
CA VAL A 52 3.01 12.63 -0.75
C VAL A 52 1.77 11.77 -1.01
N ILE A 53 1.42 10.86 -0.10
CA ILE A 53 0.23 10.03 -0.24
C ILE A 53 -1.04 10.88 -0.32
N LEU A 54 -1.15 11.91 0.53
CA LEU A 54 -2.30 12.82 0.52
C LEU A 54 -2.42 13.56 -0.81
N VAL A 55 -1.33 14.13 -1.32
CA VAL A 55 -1.33 14.85 -2.60
C VAL A 55 -1.72 13.92 -3.74
N LEU A 56 -1.16 12.70 -3.78
CA LEU A 56 -1.52 11.71 -4.78
C LEU A 56 -2.98 11.30 -4.67
N SER A 57 -3.47 10.99 -3.46
CA SER A 57 -4.85 10.58 -3.22
C SER A 57 -5.85 11.66 -3.63
N VAL A 58 -5.62 12.90 -3.23
CA VAL A 58 -6.50 14.03 -3.57
C VAL A 58 -6.40 14.32 -5.06
N GLY A 59 -5.20 14.36 -5.64
CA GLY A 59 -5.01 14.58 -7.08
C GLY A 59 -5.72 13.54 -7.93
N PHE A 60 -5.65 12.26 -7.57
CA PHE A 60 -6.34 11.18 -8.27
C PHE A 60 -7.86 11.29 -8.15
N ALA A 61 -8.37 11.62 -6.96
CA ALA A 61 -9.79 11.81 -6.72
C ALA A 61 -10.34 13.00 -7.53
N VAL A 62 -9.60 14.12 -7.57
CA VAL A 62 -9.97 15.29 -8.37
C VAL A 62 -9.96 14.96 -9.85
N ALA A 63 -8.91 14.31 -10.36
CA ALA A 63 -8.82 13.92 -11.77
C ALA A 63 -10.01 13.05 -12.18
N ARG A 64 -10.39 12.06 -11.35
CA ARG A 64 -11.55 11.21 -11.58
C ARG A 64 -12.86 12.00 -11.63
N SER A 65 -13.04 12.97 -10.73
CA SER A 65 -14.24 13.82 -10.67
C SER A 65 -14.42 14.71 -11.90
N LEU A 66 -13.34 15.11 -12.56
CA LEU A 66 -13.38 15.90 -13.81
C LEU A 66 -13.77 15.02 -15.01
N THR A 67 -13.34 13.77 -15.04
CA THR A 67 -13.72 12.79 -16.07
C THR A 67 -15.20 12.44 -15.99
N ASP A 68 -15.75 12.22 -14.78
CA ASP A 68 -17.18 11.91 -14.61
C ASP A 68 -18.11 13.06 -15.08
N LYS A 69 -17.66 14.32 -14.96
CA LYS A 69 -18.43 15.50 -15.41
C LYS A 69 -18.43 15.72 -16.93
N GLN A 70 -17.50 15.13 -17.68
CA GLN A 70 -17.45 15.23 -19.14
C GLN A 70 -18.33 14.18 -19.85
N GLY A 71 -18.78 13.15 -19.13
CA GLY A 71 -19.61 12.05 -19.68
C GLY A 71 -21.12 12.19 -19.46
N SER A 72 -21.59 13.31 -18.87
CA SER A 72 -23.02 13.63 -18.65
C SER A 72 -23.45 14.83 -19.48
#